data_AF-A0A177CF44-F1
#
_entry.id   AF-A0A177CF44-F1
#
_cell.length_a   1.000
_cell.length_b   1.000
_cell.length_c   1.000
_cell.angle_alpha   90.00
_cell.angle_beta   90.00
_cell.angle_gamma   90.00
#
_symmetry.space_group_name_H-M   'P 1'
#
loop_
_entity.id
_entity.type
_entity.pdbx_description
1 polymer ?
#
loop_
_entity_poly.entity_id
_entity_poly.type
_entity_poly.pdbx_seq_one_letter_code
_entity_poly.pdbx_strand_id
1 'polypeptide(L)'
;MYSFALSAAALLASTLLPTALAQTHTACNPLNTTGCPDMAALGGNSTFDFTKDWNPDVWVQMNQGSVEHIDNHTDFIVQFQGDSPTVLSSFYIFFGRVEIVMKAAPGQGIVSSAILQSECLDEIDWEFLGTNTTHALTNYFGKGNTTDYTRGKDFRMKSAPQDDYHNYTIDWTKERIQWYIDDEMVRELKYADALGGKNYPQTPMNVRLGAWSGGDVDNNNKYTVEWAGGPTDFKKAPFTMSVQTVYVQDYTTAKEYNWDDMDASGDWQKVGVVKLADNEKSATLQEIEKPHGVKNRWGALSQTAKIAIIASIAGVVAIIAAVILFCCIKQRRAGRREYAAYQANLDKEATDLIQHKEQWQSSHAASRSSRYARI
;
A
#
# COMPACT_ATOMS: atom_id res chain seq x y z
N MET A 1 24.38 35.84 9.28
CA MET A 1 23.65 35.14 10.35
C MET A 1 22.21 35.61 10.30
N TYR A 2 21.37 34.95 9.49
CA TYR A 2 19.95 35.28 9.39
C TYR A 2 19.17 34.11 9.99
N SER A 3 18.66 34.35 11.19
CA SER A 3 17.76 33.45 11.91
C SER A 3 16.38 33.61 11.28
N PHE A 4 15.87 32.60 10.60
CA PHE A 4 14.48 32.58 10.14
C PHE A 4 13.61 32.01 11.26
N ALA A 5 13.01 32.92 12.02
CA ALA A 5 11.82 32.61 12.81
C ALA A 5 10.61 32.85 11.89
N LEU A 6 9.90 31.79 11.50
CA LEU A 6 8.64 31.89 10.76
C LEU A 6 7.49 31.44 11.67
N SER A 7 6.55 32.35 11.88
CA SER A 7 5.42 32.27 12.79
C SER A 7 4.26 31.45 12.21
N ALA A 8 3.72 30.58 13.09
CA ALA A 8 2.34 30.14 13.30
C ALA A 8 1.23 30.46 12.28
N ALA A 9 0.52 29.41 11.83
CA ALA A 9 -0.93 29.17 12.08
C ALA A 9 -1.50 28.13 11.10
N ALA A 10 -1.78 26.89 11.54
CA ALA A 10 -2.66 25.98 10.79
C ALA A 10 -4.06 25.97 11.42
N LEU A 11 -5.07 26.31 10.62
CA LEU A 11 -6.48 26.21 10.95
C LEU A 11 -7.16 25.34 9.88
N LEU A 12 -7.99 24.42 10.38
CA LEU A 12 -8.70 23.35 9.71
C LEU A 12 -9.73 23.81 8.66
N ALA A 13 -10.07 22.84 7.80
CA ALA A 13 -11.27 22.71 6.96
C ALA A 13 -11.17 23.15 5.48
N SER A 14 -10.94 22.17 4.61
CA SER A 14 -11.47 22.13 3.24
C SER A 14 -12.06 20.73 2.99
N THR A 15 -13.10 20.67 2.17
CA THR A 15 -13.95 19.48 1.90
C THR A 15 -13.32 18.44 0.97
N LEU A 16 -11.99 18.37 0.96
CA LEU A 16 -11.15 17.31 0.41
C LEU A 16 -10.19 16.97 1.55
N LEU A 17 -10.14 15.70 1.99
CA LEU A 17 -9.25 15.31 3.08
C LEU A 17 -7.82 15.74 2.71
N PRO A 18 -7.18 16.65 3.47
CA PRO A 18 -5.79 17.01 3.24
C PRO A 18 -4.95 15.74 3.19
N THR A 19 -4.01 15.67 2.27
CA THR A 19 -3.11 14.52 2.10
C THR A 19 -2.37 14.17 3.40
N ALA A 20 -2.13 15.16 4.27
CA ALA A 20 -1.65 14.97 5.65
C ALA A 20 -2.63 14.18 6.55
N LEU A 21 -3.94 14.51 6.49
CA LEU A 21 -4.97 13.79 7.27
C LEU A 21 -5.16 12.35 6.78
N ALA A 22 -4.71 12.01 5.56
CA ALA A 22 -4.70 10.63 5.10
C ALA A 22 -3.74 9.76 5.93
N GLN A 23 -2.64 10.33 6.44
CA GLN A 23 -1.64 9.62 7.22
C GLN A 23 -1.91 9.69 8.73
N THR A 24 -2.32 10.87 9.22
CA THR A 24 -2.52 11.13 10.65
C THR A 24 -4.00 11.28 11.00
N HIS A 25 -4.62 10.21 11.49
CA HIS A 25 -6.03 10.20 11.91
C HIS A 25 -6.34 9.05 12.86
N THR A 26 -7.44 9.20 13.58
CA THR A 26 -8.08 8.18 14.43
C THR A 26 -9.53 8.02 14.01
N ALA A 27 -10.04 6.79 14.05
CA ALA A 27 -11.46 6.53 13.82
C ALA A 27 -12.29 6.71 15.10
N CYS A 28 -11.69 6.50 16.28
CA CYS A 28 -12.34 6.64 17.57
C CYS A 28 -11.36 7.24 18.58
N ASN A 29 -11.56 8.51 18.96
CA ASN A 29 -10.70 9.16 19.94
C ASN A 29 -11.23 8.88 21.37
N PRO A 30 -10.49 8.12 22.20
CA PRO A 30 -10.98 7.69 23.52
C PRO A 30 -11.00 8.84 24.55
N LEU A 31 -10.44 10.01 24.25
CA LEU A 31 -10.49 11.18 25.13
C LEU A 31 -11.86 11.86 25.13
N ASN A 32 -12.66 11.65 24.09
CA ASN A 32 -13.96 12.28 23.91
C ASN A 32 -15.09 11.30 23.52
N THR A 33 -14.76 10.04 23.28
CA THR A 33 -15.69 9.00 22.83
C THR A 33 -15.52 7.75 23.70
N THR A 34 -16.64 7.17 24.15
CA THR A 34 -16.63 5.90 24.89
C THR A 34 -16.84 4.72 23.95
N GLY A 35 -16.36 3.54 24.32
CA GLY A 35 -16.52 2.32 23.53
C GLY A 35 -15.61 2.21 22.30
N CYS A 36 -14.45 2.88 22.33
CA CYS A 36 -13.44 2.68 21.31
C CYS A 36 -12.92 1.23 21.33
N PRO A 37 -12.62 0.62 20.17
CA PRO A 37 -12.13 -0.75 20.12
C PRO A 37 -10.82 -0.94 20.88
N ASP A 38 -10.66 -2.13 21.46
CA ASP A 38 -9.38 -2.58 22.00
C ASP A 38 -8.33 -2.69 20.89
N MET A 39 -7.09 -2.44 21.27
CA MET A 39 -5.94 -2.41 20.38
C MET A 39 -5.11 -3.66 20.57
N ALA A 40 -4.89 -4.43 19.50
CA ALA A 40 -3.98 -5.57 19.55
C ALA A 40 -2.56 -5.10 19.87
N ALA A 41 -1.94 -5.67 20.91
CA ALA A 41 -0.56 -5.36 21.25
C ALA A 41 0.40 -6.17 20.37
N LEU A 42 1.61 -5.62 20.13
CA LEU A 42 2.71 -6.45 19.66
C LEU A 42 3.18 -7.38 20.79
N GLY A 43 3.33 -6.88 22.02
CA GLY A 43 3.59 -7.72 23.20
C GLY A 43 4.95 -8.42 23.22
N GLY A 44 5.91 -7.90 22.45
CA GLY A 44 7.26 -8.45 22.32
C GLY A 44 8.05 -7.67 21.26
N ASN A 45 8.87 -8.35 20.47
CA ASN A 45 9.59 -7.71 19.38
C ASN A 45 9.51 -8.50 18.08
N SER A 46 9.66 -7.81 16.96
CA SER A 46 9.72 -8.39 15.63
C SER A 46 10.54 -7.51 14.68
N THR A 47 11.20 -8.15 13.72
CA THR A 47 11.79 -7.46 12.56
C THR A 47 10.95 -7.79 11.33
N PHE A 48 10.47 -6.74 10.66
CA PHE A 48 9.71 -6.82 9.44
C PHE A 48 10.64 -6.51 8.26
N ASP A 49 10.77 -7.48 7.36
CA ASP A 49 11.56 -7.37 6.15
C ASP A 49 10.69 -6.83 5.01
N PHE A 50 10.75 -5.52 4.77
CA PHE A 50 10.03 -4.82 3.70
C PHE A 50 10.68 -5.04 2.33
N THR A 51 11.70 -5.90 2.20
CA THR A 51 12.17 -6.37 0.88
C THR A 51 11.34 -7.53 0.33
N LYS A 52 10.40 -8.04 1.13
CA LYS A 52 9.51 -9.15 0.78
C LYS A 52 8.05 -8.72 0.92
N ASP A 53 7.15 -9.50 0.33
CA ASP A 53 5.71 -9.38 0.58
C ASP A 53 5.47 -9.43 2.10
N TRP A 54 4.70 -8.49 2.65
CA TRP A 54 4.29 -8.55 4.06
C TRP A 54 2.93 -9.23 4.27
N ASN A 55 2.63 -9.56 5.51
CA ASN A 55 1.31 -10.04 5.91
C ASN A 55 0.32 -8.85 6.00
N PRO A 56 -0.74 -8.79 5.17
CA PRO A 56 -1.72 -7.69 5.20
C PRO A 56 -2.54 -7.64 6.50
N ASP A 57 -2.57 -8.74 7.27
CA ASP A 57 -3.21 -8.76 8.60
C ASP A 57 -2.33 -8.05 9.67
N VAL A 58 -1.05 -7.79 9.34
CA VAL A 58 -0.07 -7.12 10.20
C VAL A 58 0.22 -5.71 9.72
N TRP A 59 0.35 -5.51 8.41
CA TRP A 59 0.62 -4.23 7.77
C TRP A 59 -0.48 -3.91 6.76
N VAL A 60 -1.31 -2.93 7.10
CA VAL A 60 -2.47 -2.52 6.31
C VAL A 60 -2.08 -1.37 5.40
N GLN A 61 -2.23 -1.55 4.09
CA GLN A 61 -2.06 -0.48 3.13
C GLN A 61 -3.35 0.36 3.03
N MET A 62 -3.22 1.68 3.14
CA MET A 62 -4.30 2.63 2.91
C MET A 62 -4.33 3.00 1.42
N ASN A 63 -5.51 2.87 0.80
CA ASN A 63 -5.68 2.96 -0.66
C ASN A 63 -5.63 4.41 -1.21
N GLN A 64 -4.45 5.04 -1.17
CA GLN A 64 -4.20 6.34 -1.80
C GLN A 64 -2.79 6.38 -2.40
N GLY A 65 -2.58 5.84 -3.60
CA GLY A 65 -1.26 5.77 -4.25
C GLY A 65 -0.70 4.35 -4.35
N SER A 66 0.52 4.21 -4.90
CA SER A 66 1.14 2.90 -5.17
C SER A 66 2.17 2.53 -4.12
N VAL A 67 2.13 1.26 -3.69
CA VAL A 67 3.16 0.66 -2.84
C VAL A 67 3.64 -0.62 -3.52
N GLU A 68 4.92 -0.65 -3.88
CA GLU A 68 5.48 -1.68 -4.77
C GLU A 68 6.68 -2.36 -4.14
N HIS A 69 6.67 -3.69 -4.14
CA HIS A 69 7.79 -4.50 -3.67
C HIS A 69 8.85 -4.64 -4.77
N ILE A 70 10.06 -4.20 -4.48
CA ILE A 70 11.26 -4.33 -5.31
C ILE A 70 12.25 -5.25 -4.57
N ASP A 71 13.11 -5.98 -5.28
CA ASP A 71 13.94 -7.07 -4.74
C ASP A 71 14.65 -6.78 -3.39
N ASN A 72 15.03 -5.52 -3.12
CA ASN A 72 15.73 -5.13 -1.89
C ASN A 72 15.08 -3.97 -1.11
N HIS A 73 13.81 -3.60 -1.40
CA HIS A 73 13.05 -2.57 -0.67
C HIS A 73 11.58 -2.54 -1.10
N THR A 74 10.73 -1.88 -0.33
CA THR A 74 9.39 -1.47 -0.77
C THR A 74 9.39 0.02 -1.07
N ASP A 75 8.85 0.38 -2.23
CA ASP A 75 8.66 1.74 -2.69
C ASP A 75 7.26 2.28 -2.37
N PHE A 76 7.21 3.49 -1.83
CA PHE A 76 6.02 4.30 -1.60
C PHE A 76 6.04 5.42 -2.63
N ILE A 77 5.17 5.32 -3.65
CA ILE A 77 5.26 6.12 -4.87
C ILE A 77 4.14 7.15 -4.94
N VAL A 78 4.53 8.43 -4.95
CA VAL A 78 3.65 9.56 -5.27
C VAL A 78 3.77 9.83 -6.77
N GLN A 79 2.73 9.51 -7.54
CA GLN A 79 2.70 9.65 -8.99
C GLN A 79 1.78 10.80 -9.43
N PHE A 80 0.67 10.98 -8.75
CA PHE A 80 -0.37 11.94 -9.07
C PHE A 80 -0.78 12.78 -7.87
N GLN A 81 -1.53 13.83 -8.17
CA GLN A 81 -2.19 14.65 -7.18
C GLN A 81 -3.12 13.82 -6.29
N GLY A 82 -3.07 14.05 -4.97
CA GLY A 82 -3.82 13.25 -3.99
C GLY A 82 -3.20 11.89 -3.62
N ASP A 83 -2.11 11.45 -4.26
CA ASP A 83 -1.41 10.24 -3.81
C ASP A 83 -0.78 10.47 -2.43
N SER A 84 -1.00 9.51 -1.53
CA SER A 84 -0.48 9.43 -0.16
C SER A 84 -0.24 7.97 0.23
N PRO A 85 0.62 7.23 -0.50
CA PRO A 85 0.87 5.81 -0.24
C PRO A 85 1.28 5.62 1.20
N THR A 86 0.49 4.85 1.94
CA THR A 86 0.64 4.73 3.39
C THR A 86 0.39 3.29 3.81
N VAL A 87 1.24 2.78 4.69
CA VAL A 87 1.12 1.48 5.31
C VAL A 87 1.21 1.66 6.82
N LEU A 88 0.27 1.07 7.56
CA LEU A 88 0.24 1.13 9.02
C LEU A 88 0.23 -0.27 9.65
N SER A 89 0.82 -0.40 10.82
CA SER A 89 0.71 -1.64 11.59
C SER A 89 -0.71 -1.80 12.15
N SER A 90 -1.26 -3.00 12.08
CA SER A 90 -2.53 -3.35 12.73
C SER A 90 -2.38 -3.49 14.25
N PHE A 91 -1.14 -3.66 14.72
CA PHE A 91 -0.79 -3.73 16.13
C PHE A 91 -0.30 -2.38 16.66
N TYR A 92 -0.31 -2.28 17.98
CA TYR A 92 0.16 -1.15 18.76
C TYR A 92 1.31 -1.59 19.67
N ILE A 93 2.17 -0.63 20.01
CA ILE A 93 3.13 -0.74 21.10
C ILE A 93 2.83 0.30 22.17
N PHE A 94 3.19 0.01 23.42
CA PHE A 94 3.00 0.97 24.49
C PHE A 94 4.32 1.23 25.21
N PHE A 95 4.96 2.34 24.84
CA PHE A 95 6.40 2.50 24.97
C PHE A 95 7.15 1.43 24.19
N GLY A 96 8.39 1.71 23.83
CA GLY A 96 9.12 0.78 22.98
C GLY A 96 10.24 1.41 22.18
N ARG A 97 10.68 0.63 21.20
CA ARG A 97 11.70 1.04 20.25
C ARG A 97 11.24 0.70 18.83
N VAL A 98 11.40 1.65 17.93
CA VAL A 98 11.10 1.47 16.50
C VAL A 98 12.30 1.92 15.70
N GLU A 99 12.83 1.04 14.87
CA GLU A 99 13.96 1.31 13.97
C GLU A 99 13.51 1.10 12.54
N ILE A 100 13.73 2.10 11.69
CA ILE A 100 13.26 2.09 10.30
C ILE A 100 14.45 2.37 9.40
N VAL A 101 14.81 1.39 8.59
CA VAL A 101 15.83 1.56 7.53
C VAL A 101 15.12 2.01 6.27
N MET A 102 15.27 3.29 5.94
CA MET A 102 14.58 3.90 4.80
C MET A 102 15.43 4.97 4.11
N LYS A 103 15.02 5.30 2.89
CA LYS A 103 15.52 6.40 2.06
C LYS A 103 14.34 7.27 1.66
N ALA A 104 14.45 8.57 1.89
CA ALA A 104 13.38 9.52 1.65
C ALA A 104 13.18 9.83 0.16
N ALA A 105 11.98 10.25 -0.21
CA ALA A 105 11.65 10.69 -1.54
C ALA A 105 12.26 12.07 -1.85
N PRO A 106 12.88 12.26 -3.03
CA PRO A 106 13.24 13.59 -3.51
C PRO A 106 12.00 14.29 -4.10
N GLY A 107 12.11 15.61 -4.29
CA GLY A 107 11.13 16.39 -5.03
C GLY A 107 10.59 17.58 -4.26
N GLN A 108 10.33 18.68 -4.98
CA GLN A 108 9.71 19.84 -4.37
C GLN A 108 8.29 19.52 -3.92
N GLY A 109 7.95 19.87 -2.68
CA GLY A 109 6.63 19.63 -2.12
C GLY A 109 6.37 18.18 -1.68
N ILE A 110 7.32 17.27 -1.85
CA ILE A 110 7.19 15.86 -1.45
C ILE A 110 7.68 15.68 -0.01
N VAL A 111 6.94 14.88 0.74
CA VAL A 111 7.21 14.56 2.13
C VAL A 111 7.28 13.04 2.27
N SER A 112 8.29 12.55 2.98
CA SER A 112 8.37 11.17 3.45
C SER A 112 8.22 11.16 4.96
N SER A 113 7.41 10.23 5.48
CA SER A 113 6.97 10.25 6.87
C SER A 113 7.09 8.85 7.50
N ALA A 114 7.63 8.82 8.71
CA ALA A 114 7.70 7.64 9.56
C ALA A 114 7.19 8.03 10.96
N ILE A 115 5.99 7.57 11.28
CA ILE A 115 5.17 8.12 12.37
C ILE A 115 4.78 6.99 13.34
N LEU A 116 4.85 7.27 14.63
CA LEU A 116 4.10 6.56 15.66
C LEU A 116 2.88 7.39 16.00
N GLN A 117 1.67 6.81 15.94
CA GLN A 117 0.46 7.54 16.28
C GLN A 117 -0.56 6.69 17.06
N SER A 118 -1.18 7.30 18.05
CA SER A 118 -2.23 6.71 18.89
C SER A 118 -3.64 7.15 18.44
N GLU A 119 -4.65 6.45 18.92
CA GLU A 119 -6.05 6.88 18.79
C GLU A 119 -6.35 8.18 19.57
N CYS A 120 -5.53 8.53 20.57
CA CYS A 120 -5.61 9.81 21.26
C CYS A 120 -5.00 10.98 20.46
N LEU A 121 -4.34 10.71 19.33
CA LEU A 121 -3.51 11.65 18.59
C LEU A 121 -2.26 12.12 19.35
N ASP A 122 -1.76 11.31 20.30
CA ASP A 122 -0.33 11.33 20.61
C ASP A 122 0.45 10.86 19.37
N GLU A 123 1.57 11.52 19.08
CA GLU A 123 2.36 11.33 17.85
C GLU A 123 3.86 11.54 18.11
N ILE A 124 4.69 10.73 17.46
CA ILE A 124 6.16 10.89 17.37
C ILE A 124 6.56 10.60 15.94
N ASP A 125 7.25 11.52 15.28
CA ASP A 125 7.53 11.39 13.86
C ASP A 125 8.98 11.69 13.48
N TRP A 126 9.32 11.13 12.32
CA TRP A 126 10.35 11.56 11.40
C TRP A 126 9.69 12.07 10.12
N GLU A 127 10.08 13.24 9.68
CA GLU A 127 9.62 13.87 8.44
C GLU A 127 10.81 14.29 7.58
N PHE A 128 10.70 14.06 6.27
CA PHE A 128 11.75 14.41 5.31
C PHE A 128 11.15 15.21 4.17
N LEU A 129 11.61 16.44 4.01
CA LEU A 129 11.23 17.28 2.89
C LEU A 129 12.10 16.92 1.68
N GLY A 130 11.49 16.61 0.54
CA GLY A 130 12.20 16.24 -0.69
C GLY A 130 13.08 17.36 -1.27
N THR A 131 12.96 18.59 -0.77
CA THR A 131 13.86 19.72 -1.07
C THR A 131 15.06 19.82 -0.13
N ASN A 132 14.98 19.24 1.07
CA ASN A 132 16.03 19.33 2.08
C ASN A 132 16.91 18.10 2.03
N THR A 133 18.04 18.23 1.32
CA THR A 133 19.02 17.15 1.16
C THR A 133 20.05 17.08 2.28
N THR A 134 19.81 17.76 3.39
CA THR A 134 20.82 17.89 4.46
C THR A 134 20.29 17.64 5.86
N HIS A 135 18.98 17.60 6.07
CA HIS A 135 18.40 17.41 7.41
C HIS A 135 17.25 16.41 7.40
N ALA A 136 17.08 15.75 8.55
CA ALA A 136 15.86 15.06 8.94
C ALA A 136 15.10 15.92 9.95
N LEU A 137 13.77 15.98 9.86
CA LEU A 137 12.93 16.69 10.81
C LEU A 137 12.34 15.68 11.80
N THR A 138 12.35 16.03 13.08
CA THR A 138 11.66 15.28 14.14
C THR A 138 10.55 16.15 14.70
N ASN A 139 9.42 15.56 15.04
CA ASN A 139 8.33 16.27 15.70
C ASN A 139 7.58 15.35 16.66
N TYR A 140 6.68 15.94 17.45
CA TYR A 140 5.80 15.20 18.35
C TYR A 140 4.51 15.96 18.62
N PHE A 141 3.42 15.21 18.79
CA PHE A 141 2.15 15.75 19.26
C PHE A 141 1.64 15.01 20.48
N GLY A 142 1.02 15.76 21.40
CA GLY A 142 0.30 15.17 22.51
C GLY A 142 -1.17 15.47 22.34
N LYS A 143 -2.00 14.44 22.32
CA LYS A 143 -3.48 14.54 22.32
C LYS A 143 -4.03 15.40 21.18
N GLY A 144 -3.38 15.39 20.02
CA GLY A 144 -3.75 16.21 18.86
C GLY A 144 -3.60 17.71 19.07
N ASN A 145 -2.89 18.15 20.12
CA ASN A 145 -2.70 19.55 20.40
C ASN A 145 -1.75 20.17 19.36
N THR A 146 -2.26 21.03 18.49
CA THR A 146 -1.50 21.73 17.42
C THR A 146 -1.23 23.20 17.74
N THR A 147 -1.35 23.63 19.00
CA THR A 147 -1.21 25.06 19.38
C THR A 147 0.23 25.58 19.30
N ASP A 148 1.22 24.69 19.33
CA ASP A 148 2.65 25.03 19.25
C ASP A 148 3.31 24.30 18.08
N TYR A 149 3.87 25.05 17.13
CA TYR A 149 4.58 24.51 15.97
C TYR A 149 6.11 24.50 16.15
N THR A 150 6.62 24.93 17.30
CA THR A 150 8.07 24.92 17.62
C THR A 150 8.59 23.56 18.07
N ARG A 151 7.72 22.54 18.11
CA ARG A 151 8.05 21.16 18.47
C ARG A 151 8.87 20.45 17.40
N GLY A 152 8.73 20.87 16.14
CA GLY A 152 9.57 20.41 15.03
C GLY A 152 11.02 20.85 15.21
N LYS A 153 11.97 19.94 15.00
CA LYS A 153 13.42 20.25 15.01
C LYS A 153 14.13 19.52 13.89
N ASP A 154 14.90 20.28 13.12
CA ASP A 154 15.77 19.78 12.06
C ASP A 154 17.14 19.34 12.59
N PHE A 155 17.62 18.21 12.10
CA PHE A 155 18.94 17.64 12.45
C PHE A 155 19.74 17.35 11.20
N ARG A 156 20.95 17.92 11.14
CA ARG A 156 21.83 17.76 9.99
C ARG A 156 22.32 16.32 9.87
N MET A 157 22.25 15.76 8.68
CA MET A 157 22.71 14.42 8.36
C MET A 157 24.12 14.41 7.74
N LYS A 158 24.81 13.27 7.85
CA LYS A 158 26.14 13.05 7.27
C LYS A 158 26.08 12.86 5.74
N SER A 159 25.01 12.25 5.25
CA SER A 159 24.64 12.12 3.84
C SER A 159 23.17 12.51 3.66
N ALA A 160 22.78 12.80 2.42
CA ALA A 160 21.42 13.23 2.14
C ALA A 160 20.42 12.09 2.40
N PRO A 161 19.26 12.37 3.04
CA PRO A 161 18.26 11.34 3.32
C PRO A 161 17.66 10.72 2.04
N GLN A 162 17.81 11.36 0.88
CA GLN A 162 17.33 10.89 -0.41
C GLN A 162 18.36 10.06 -1.19
N ASP A 163 19.64 10.08 -0.79
CA ASP A 163 20.72 9.44 -1.54
C ASP A 163 21.07 8.05 -1.01
N ASP A 164 20.88 7.80 0.29
CA ASP A 164 21.22 6.53 0.94
C ASP A 164 20.18 6.08 1.98
N TYR A 165 20.24 4.80 2.34
CA TYR A 165 19.45 4.24 3.43
C TYR A 165 20.06 4.58 4.78
N HIS A 166 19.22 5.05 5.69
CA HIS A 166 19.60 5.41 7.05
C HIS A 166 18.72 4.68 8.05
N ASN A 167 19.26 4.36 9.23
CA ASN A 167 18.46 3.85 10.33
C ASN A 167 17.91 5.02 11.15
N TYR A 168 16.61 5.25 11.06
CA TYR A 168 15.90 6.22 11.89
C TYR A 168 15.22 5.50 13.04
N THR A 169 15.72 5.75 14.25
CA THR A 169 15.23 5.08 15.45
C THR A 169 14.50 6.04 16.38
N ILE A 170 13.40 5.57 16.94
CA ILE A 170 12.70 6.18 18.08
C ILE A 170 12.81 5.22 19.27
N ASP A 171 13.34 5.70 20.39
CA ASP A 171 13.25 5.03 21.70
C ASP A 171 12.32 5.84 22.60
N TRP A 172 11.22 5.23 23.03
CA TRP A 172 10.13 5.91 23.70
C TRP A 172 9.80 5.21 25.02
N THR A 173 9.98 5.92 26.14
CA THR A 173 9.62 5.46 27.49
C THR A 173 8.62 6.41 28.12
N LYS A 174 8.17 6.12 29.35
CA LYS A 174 7.31 7.05 30.11
C LYS A 174 8.06 8.31 30.56
N GLU A 175 9.39 8.28 30.58
CA GLU A 175 10.23 9.39 31.03
C GLU A 175 10.80 10.24 29.89
N ARG A 176 11.05 9.64 28.72
CA ARG A 176 11.73 10.31 27.61
C ARG A 176 11.45 9.68 26.24
N ILE A 177 11.56 10.51 25.20
CA ILE A 177 11.66 10.09 23.79
C ILE A 177 13.05 10.47 23.29
N GLN A 178 13.71 9.55 22.60
CA GLN A 178 14.96 9.79 21.92
C GLN A 178 14.86 9.42 20.45
N TRP A 179 15.47 10.26 19.60
CA TRP A 179 15.58 10.05 18.18
C TRP A 179 17.05 9.79 17.83
N TYR A 180 17.30 8.80 16.99
CA TYR A 180 18.63 8.46 16.50
C TYR A 180 18.67 8.41 14.98
N ILE A 181 19.81 8.79 14.41
CA ILE A 181 20.17 8.61 13.00
C ILE A 181 21.46 7.79 12.96
N ASP A 182 21.43 6.60 12.36
CA ASP A 182 22.59 5.69 12.27
C ASP A 182 23.30 5.49 13.61
N ASP A 183 22.53 5.14 14.64
CA ASP A 183 22.96 4.94 16.05
C ASP A 183 23.42 6.20 16.80
N GLU A 184 23.43 7.38 16.17
CA GLU A 184 23.73 8.64 16.84
C GLU A 184 22.46 9.30 17.37
N MET A 185 22.36 9.49 18.69
CA MET A 185 21.23 10.21 19.29
C MET A 185 21.32 11.70 18.92
N VAL A 186 20.30 12.19 18.22
CA VAL A 186 20.22 13.58 17.76
C VAL A 186 19.28 14.43 18.61
N ARG A 187 18.26 13.82 19.22
CA ARG A 187 17.27 14.53 20.05
C ARG A 187 16.85 13.70 21.25
N GLU A 188 16.66 14.38 22.38
CA GLU A 188 15.92 13.88 23.53
C GLU A 188 14.79 14.86 23.88
N LEU A 189 13.62 14.32 24.22
CA LEU A 189 12.49 15.03 24.83
C LEU A 189 12.15 14.34 26.15
N LYS A 190 12.26 15.05 27.27
CA LYS A 190 11.83 14.51 28.57
C LYS A 190 10.34 14.76 28.77
N TYR A 191 9.70 13.90 29.54
CA TYR A 191 8.28 14.02 29.93
C TYR A 191 7.93 15.45 30.41
N ALA A 192 8.75 16.01 31.30
CA ALA A 192 8.50 17.34 31.87
C ALA A 192 8.61 18.49 30.85
N ASP A 193 9.42 18.32 29.80
CA ASP A 193 9.64 19.36 28.77
C ASP A 193 8.42 19.48 27.83
N ALA A 194 7.61 18.41 27.73
CA ALA A 194 6.38 18.39 26.96
C ALA A 194 5.19 18.95 27.74
N LEU A 195 5.29 20.24 28.13
CA LEU A 195 4.28 20.96 28.91
C LEU A 195 3.98 20.27 30.26
N GLY A 196 5.03 19.92 31.00
CA GLY A 196 4.90 19.20 32.27
C GLY A 196 4.24 17.82 32.12
N GLY A 197 4.37 17.19 30.94
CA GLY A 197 3.79 15.89 30.64
C GLY A 197 2.45 15.91 29.90
N LYS A 198 1.76 17.05 29.88
CA LYS A 198 0.40 17.14 29.29
C LYS A 198 0.41 16.85 27.79
N ASN A 199 1.46 17.29 27.10
CA ASN A 199 1.64 17.05 25.66
C ASN A 199 2.68 15.95 25.38
N TYR A 200 3.08 15.17 26.39
CA TYR A 200 4.00 14.07 26.18
C TYR A 200 3.25 12.88 25.53
N PRO A 201 3.75 12.32 24.40
CA PRO A 201 3.19 11.11 23.81
C PRO A 201 3.27 9.95 24.78
N GLN A 202 2.12 9.40 25.17
CA GLN A 202 2.04 8.49 26.32
C GLN A 202 0.89 7.48 26.22
N THR A 203 0.33 7.27 25.04
CA THR A 203 -0.73 6.28 24.81
C THR A 203 -0.33 5.34 23.69
N PRO A 204 -0.82 4.08 23.64
CA PRO A 204 -0.32 3.09 22.69
C PRO A 204 -0.40 3.58 21.25
N MET A 205 0.66 3.32 20.47
CA MET A 205 0.81 3.82 19.10
C MET A 205 1.04 2.70 18.11
N ASN A 206 0.47 2.84 16.92
CA ASN A 206 0.82 2.04 15.75
C ASN A 206 1.94 2.74 14.96
N VAL A 207 2.63 1.99 14.11
CA VAL A 207 3.65 2.50 13.20
C VAL A 207 2.99 2.82 11.86
N ARG A 208 3.25 3.99 11.29
CA ARG A 208 2.75 4.42 9.98
C ARG A 208 3.93 4.90 9.13
N LEU A 209 4.01 4.39 7.90
CA LEU A 209 5.03 4.75 6.93
C LEU A 209 4.34 5.24 5.67
N GLY A 210 4.81 6.33 5.09
CA GLY A 210 4.28 6.76 3.81
C GLY A 210 4.96 7.97 3.21
N ALA A 211 4.63 8.24 1.96
CA ALA A 211 5.03 9.44 1.26
C ALA A 211 3.79 10.17 0.73
N TRP A 212 3.87 11.48 0.61
CA TRP A 212 2.75 12.30 0.17
C TRP A 212 3.22 13.65 -0.37
N SER A 213 2.32 14.35 -1.05
CA SER A 213 2.60 15.68 -1.60
C SER A 213 2.07 16.78 -0.68
N GLY A 214 2.88 17.26 0.25
CA GLY A 214 2.60 18.48 1.04
C GLY A 214 2.44 19.73 0.18
N GLY A 215 3.15 19.79 -0.95
CA GLY A 215 3.07 20.84 -1.96
C GLY A 215 1.87 20.76 -2.92
N ASP A 216 0.90 19.87 -2.67
CA ASP A 216 -0.33 19.78 -3.45
C ASP A 216 -1.24 20.99 -3.17
N VAL A 217 -1.23 21.97 -4.08
CA VAL A 217 -1.91 23.25 -3.91
C VAL A 217 -3.43 23.17 -3.90
N ASP A 218 -4.04 22.12 -4.47
CA ASP A 218 -5.49 21.99 -4.48
C ASP A 218 -6.01 21.19 -3.29
N ASN A 219 -5.18 20.31 -2.71
CA ASN A 219 -5.55 19.47 -1.56
C ASN A 219 -5.03 19.98 -0.22
N ASN A 220 -4.03 20.86 -0.19
CA ASN A 220 -3.45 21.39 1.04
C ASN A 220 -3.57 22.90 1.16
N ASN A 221 -3.61 23.39 2.39
CA ASN A 221 -3.60 24.83 2.65
C ASN A 221 -2.22 25.43 2.32
N LYS A 222 -2.17 26.75 2.08
CA LYS A 222 -0.95 27.47 1.69
C LYS A 222 0.23 27.29 2.65
N TYR A 223 -0.02 27.10 3.96
CA TYR A 223 1.04 26.98 4.96
C TYR A 223 1.69 25.60 4.92
N THR A 224 0.90 24.55 4.68
CA THR A 224 1.42 23.20 4.43
C THR A 224 2.25 23.16 3.14
N VAL A 225 1.78 23.82 2.07
CA VAL A 225 2.53 23.94 0.82
C VAL A 225 3.86 24.68 1.02
N GLU A 226 3.85 25.78 1.78
CA GLU A 226 5.06 26.54 2.10
C GLU A 226 6.04 25.71 2.95
N TRP A 227 5.54 25.04 3.98
CA TRP A 227 6.34 24.13 4.82
C TRP A 227 6.98 23.00 4.01
N ALA A 228 6.25 22.41 3.06
CA ALA A 228 6.77 21.34 2.19
C ALA A 228 7.82 21.83 1.15
N GLY A 229 8.15 23.12 1.15
CA GLY A 229 9.12 23.72 0.24
C GLY A 229 8.52 24.24 -1.07
N GLY A 230 7.19 24.41 -1.14
CA GLY A 230 6.47 24.98 -2.28
C GLY A 230 5.67 23.96 -3.09
N PRO A 231 5.04 24.41 -4.20
CA PRO A 231 4.16 23.57 -5.01
C PRO A 231 4.86 22.36 -5.63
N THR A 232 4.20 21.20 -5.60
CA THR A 232 4.68 19.98 -6.23
C THR A 232 4.48 20.02 -7.74
N ASP A 233 5.52 19.70 -8.50
CA ASP A 233 5.45 19.53 -9.96
C ASP A 233 5.30 18.05 -10.31
N PHE A 234 4.06 17.56 -10.39
CA PHE A 234 3.76 16.16 -10.71
C PHE A 234 4.24 15.72 -12.11
N LYS A 235 4.68 16.63 -12.98
CA LYS A 235 5.33 16.25 -14.25
C LYS A 235 6.73 15.64 -14.05
N LYS A 236 7.31 15.82 -12.87
CA LYS A 236 8.60 15.24 -12.45
C LYS A 236 8.45 13.93 -11.67
N ALA A 237 7.22 13.48 -11.45
CA ALA A 237 6.93 12.19 -10.83
C ALA A 237 7.43 11.03 -11.73
N PRO A 238 7.65 9.82 -11.18
CA PRO A 238 7.36 9.39 -9.80
C PRO A 238 8.32 9.97 -8.76
N PHE A 239 7.80 10.25 -7.56
CA PHE A 239 8.59 10.53 -6.37
C PHE A 239 8.47 9.36 -5.41
N THR A 240 9.61 8.83 -4.95
CA THR A 240 9.63 7.50 -4.32
C THR A 240 10.42 7.50 -3.02
N MET A 241 9.74 7.13 -1.93
CA MET A 241 10.36 6.77 -0.65
C MET A 241 10.55 5.26 -0.64
N SER A 242 11.69 4.77 -0.15
CA SER A 242 11.98 3.33 -0.10
C SER A 242 12.24 2.86 1.32
N VAL A 243 11.68 1.72 1.72
CA VAL A 243 11.86 1.12 3.06
C VAL A 243 12.40 -0.31 2.93
N GLN A 244 13.43 -0.66 3.71
CA GLN A 244 14.01 -2.02 3.71
C GLN A 244 13.55 -2.85 4.90
N THR A 245 13.68 -2.31 6.11
CA THR A 245 13.39 -3.06 7.33
C THR A 245 12.78 -2.17 8.38
N VAL A 246 11.87 -2.74 9.16
CA VAL A 246 11.30 -2.11 10.35
C VAL A 246 11.48 -3.06 11.51
N TYR A 247 12.24 -2.67 12.53
CA TYR A 247 12.28 -3.36 13.80
C TYR A 247 11.34 -2.66 14.78
N VAL A 248 10.54 -3.44 15.49
CA VAL A 248 9.67 -2.93 16.54
C VAL A 248 9.82 -3.77 17.79
N GLN A 249 10.00 -3.09 18.92
CA GLN A 249 9.95 -3.67 20.25
C GLN A 249 8.90 -2.94 21.08
N ASP A 250 7.92 -3.70 21.56
CA ASP A 250 6.99 -3.30 22.60
C ASP A 250 7.69 -3.50 23.96
N TYR A 251 7.73 -2.45 24.79
CA TYR A 251 8.29 -2.58 26.14
C TYR A 251 7.32 -3.21 27.13
N THR A 252 6.08 -3.48 26.72
CA THR A 252 5.15 -4.30 27.49
C THR A 252 5.19 -5.77 27.08
N THR A 253 4.58 -6.61 27.91
CA THR A 253 4.23 -8.00 27.57
C THR A 253 2.71 -8.12 27.54
N ALA A 254 2.08 -7.29 26.71
CA ALA A 254 0.64 -7.18 26.59
C ALA A 254 0.09 -8.07 25.46
N LYS A 255 -1.14 -8.53 25.65
CA LYS A 255 -1.97 -9.15 24.62
C LYS A 255 -2.71 -8.07 23.83
N GLU A 256 -3.30 -7.14 24.54
CA GLU A 256 -4.11 -6.04 24.02
C GLU A 256 -4.12 -4.87 25.01
N TYR A 257 -4.44 -3.70 24.48
CA TYR A 257 -4.66 -2.47 25.24
C TYR A 257 -6.12 -2.05 25.12
N ASN A 258 -6.70 -1.53 26.19
CA ASN A 258 -8.08 -1.04 26.18
C ASN A 258 -8.19 0.36 26.80
N TRP A 259 -9.38 0.93 26.66
CA TRP A 259 -9.70 2.29 27.07
C TRP A 259 -10.75 2.36 28.19
N ASP A 260 -10.94 1.28 28.95
CA ASP A 260 -12.03 1.15 29.93
C ASP A 260 -11.99 2.28 30.99
N ASP A 261 -10.80 2.63 31.45
CA ASP A 261 -10.56 3.67 32.46
C ASP A 261 -10.14 5.02 31.85
N MET A 262 -10.09 5.12 30.52
CA MET A 262 -9.61 6.32 29.83
C MET A 262 -10.58 7.49 29.99
N ASP A 263 -10.02 8.69 30.09
CA ASP A 263 -10.80 9.93 30.12
C ASP A 263 -10.06 11.04 29.35
N ALA A 264 -10.62 12.25 29.40
CA ALA A 264 -10.08 13.42 28.72
C ALA A 264 -8.64 13.79 29.14
N SER A 265 -8.10 13.20 30.21
CA SER A 265 -6.71 13.44 30.61
C SER A 265 -5.71 12.78 29.65
N GLY A 266 -6.07 11.68 28.99
CA GLY A 266 -5.16 10.89 28.15
C GLY A 266 -3.89 10.46 28.88
N ASP A 267 -4.00 10.15 30.17
CA ASP A 267 -2.89 9.71 31.01
C ASP A 267 -2.56 8.24 30.73
N TRP A 268 -1.28 7.94 30.53
CA TRP A 268 -0.78 6.60 30.29
C TRP A 268 -1.17 5.60 31.39
N GLN A 269 -1.36 6.08 32.62
CA GLN A 269 -1.77 5.23 33.75
C GLN A 269 -3.19 4.68 33.61
N LYS A 270 -4.01 5.27 32.73
CA LYS A 270 -5.41 4.87 32.48
C LYS A 270 -5.56 3.93 31.29
N VAL A 271 -4.47 3.65 30.58
CA VAL A 271 -4.47 2.65 29.51
C VAL A 271 -4.58 1.28 30.15
N GLY A 272 -5.65 0.53 29.84
CA GLY A 272 -5.79 -0.84 30.29
C GLY A 272 -4.77 -1.71 29.57
N VAL A 273 -3.94 -2.43 30.32
CA VAL A 273 -2.92 -3.33 29.78
C VAL A 273 -3.28 -4.77 30.14
N VAL A 274 -3.85 -5.51 29.19
CA VAL A 274 -4.17 -6.93 29.38
C VAL A 274 -2.89 -7.73 29.12
N LYS A 275 -2.32 -8.32 30.17
CA LYS A 275 -1.04 -9.05 30.08
C LYS A 275 -1.21 -10.42 29.43
N LEU A 276 -0.16 -10.85 28.72
CA LEU A 276 -0.01 -12.24 28.31
C LEU A 276 0.28 -13.14 29.51
N ALA A 277 -0.12 -14.41 29.44
CA ALA A 277 0.35 -15.42 30.38
C ALA A 277 1.82 -15.77 30.09
N ASP A 278 2.49 -16.41 31.07
CA ASP A 278 3.88 -16.85 30.90
C ASP A 278 4.01 -17.77 29.68
N ASN A 279 4.99 -17.48 28.81
CA ASN A 279 5.27 -18.19 27.55
C ASN A 279 4.16 -18.09 26.46
N GLU A 280 3.16 -17.23 26.64
CA GLU A 280 2.19 -16.92 25.61
C GLU A 280 2.72 -15.85 24.65
N LYS A 281 2.36 -15.94 23.37
CA LYS A 281 2.61 -14.89 22.36
C LYS A 281 1.31 -14.15 22.07
N SER A 282 1.40 -12.84 21.84
CA SER A 282 0.26 -12.05 21.34
C SER A 282 -0.28 -12.63 20.03
N ALA A 283 -1.56 -12.39 19.74
CA ALA A 283 -2.16 -12.79 18.47
C ALA A 283 -1.38 -12.21 17.28
N THR A 284 -0.90 -10.97 17.42
CA THR A 284 -0.02 -10.30 16.46
C THR A 284 1.26 -11.10 16.19
N LEU A 285 2.02 -11.47 17.23
CA LEU A 285 3.28 -12.22 17.05
C LEU A 285 3.02 -13.61 16.44
N GLN A 286 1.92 -14.26 16.83
CA GLN A 286 1.52 -15.52 16.21
C GLN A 286 1.20 -15.35 14.72
N GLU A 287 0.56 -14.23 14.33
CA GLU A 287 0.23 -13.91 12.95
C GLU A 287 1.48 -13.56 12.12
N ILE A 288 2.46 -12.88 12.73
CA ILE A 288 3.76 -12.58 12.11
C ILE A 288 4.53 -13.85 11.76
N GLU A 289 4.49 -14.86 12.63
CA GLU A 289 5.20 -16.13 12.43
C GLU A 289 4.55 -17.04 11.38
N LYS A 290 3.32 -16.74 10.95
CA LYS A 290 2.64 -17.53 9.91
C LYS A 290 3.26 -17.28 8.52
N PRO A 291 3.38 -18.34 7.69
CA PRO A 291 3.79 -18.17 6.30
C PRO A 291 2.80 -17.28 5.52
N HIS A 292 3.30 -16.19 4.95
CA HIS A 292 2.52 -15.22 4.17
C HIS A 292 3.08 -15.07 2.74
N GLY A 293 2.23 -14.67 1.80
CA GLY A 293 2.56 -14.66 0.38
C GLY A 293 2.52 -16.05 -0.28
N VAL A 294 2.34 -16.09 -1.60
CA VAL A 294 2.14 -17.34 -2.36
C VAL A 294 3.37 -18.25 -2.23
N LYS A 295 4.57 -17.68 -2.32
CA LYS A 295 5.84 -18.44 -2.25
C LYS A 295 6.05 -19.10 -0.89
N ASN A 296 5.87 -18.37 0.22
CA ASN A 296 6.11 -18.94 1.55
C ASN A 296 5.00 -19.90 1.95
N ARG A 297 3.73 -19.60 1.62
CA ARG A 297 2.62 -20.54 1.81
C ARG A 297 2.86 -21.84 1.04
N TRP A 298 3.26 -21.75 -0.23
CA TRP A 298 3.65 -22.92 -1.01
C TRP A 298 4.82 -23.67 -0.37
N GLY A 299 5.86 -22.95 0.07
CA GLY A 299 7.02 -23.52 0.75
C GLY A 299 6.63 -24.34 1.99
N ALA A 300 5.73 -23.82 2.81
CA ALA A 300 5.26 -24.43 4.05
C ALA A 300 4.35 -25.66 3.86
N LEU A 301 3.81 -25.89 2.66
CA LEU A 301 3.00 -27.08 2.39
C LEU A 301 3.83 -28.37 2.44
N SER A 302 3.22 -29.44 2.94
CA SER A 302 3.78 -30.79 2.87
C SER A 302 3.96 -31.22 1.40
N GLN A 303 4.89 -32.15 1.15
CA GLN A 303 5.10 -32.69 -0.20
C GLN A 303 3.82 -33.31 -0.78
N THR A 304 3.03 -33.99 0.05
CA THR A 304 1.73 -34.55 -0.36
C THR A 304 0.76 -33.47 -0.81
N ALA A 305 0.66 -32.36 -0.08
CA ALA A 305 -0.21 -31.24 -0.44
C ALA A 305 0.24 -30.58 -1.77
N LYS A 306 1.56 -30.40 -1.94
CA LYS A 306 2.14 -29.88 -3.20
C LYS A 306 1.79 -30.77 -4.39
N ILE A 307 1.96 -32.09 -4.26
CA ILE A 307 1.63 -33.07 -5.30
C ILE A 307 0.13 -33.03 -5.63
N ALA A 308 -0.74 -33.01 -4.61
CA ALA A 308 -2.19 -32.97 -4.81
C ALA A 308 -2.64 -31.72 -5.59
N ILE A 309 -2.08 -30.55 -5.28
CA ILE A 309 -2.38 -29.30 -6.00
C ILE A 309 -1.90 -29.40 -7.45
N ILE A 310 -0.64 -29.82 -7.69
CA ILE A 310 -0.09 -29.96 -9.04
C ILE A 310 -0.93 -30.94 -9.88
N ALA A 311 -1.26 -32.10 -9.32
CA ALA A 311 -2.06 -33.12 -10.00
C ALA A 311 -3.46 -32.60 -10.36
N SER A 312 -4.06 -31.79 -9.47
CA SER A 312 -5.38 -31.20 -9.71
C SER A 312 -5.34 -30.19 -10.86
N ILE A 313 -4.34 -29.30 -10.87
CA ILE A 313 -4.14 -28.32 -11.96
C ILE A 313 -3.88 -29.04 -13.29
N ALA A 314 -2.98 -30.04 -13.28
CA ALA A 314 -2.68 -30.83 -14.47
C ALA A 314 -3.93 -31.54 -15.03
N GLY A 315 -4.78 -32.07 -14.14
CA GLY A 315 -6.07 -32.67 -14.51
C GLY A 315 -7.00 -31.68 -15.20
N VAL A 316 -7.17 -30.48 -14.64
CA VAL A 316 -8.01 -29.42 -15.25
C VAL A 316 -7.47 -28.99 -16.62
N VAL A 317 -6.16 -28.79 -16.74
CA VAL A 317 -5.52 -28.43 -18.01
C VAL A 317 -5.72 -29.53 -19.06
N ALA A 318 -5.58 -30.80 -18.67
CA ALA A 318 -5.83 -31.93 -19.57
C ALA A 318 -7.29 -31.98 -20.06
N ILE A 319 -8.25 -31.70 -19.18
CA ILE A 319 -9.67 -31.63 -19.54
C ILE A 319 -9.93 -30.48 -20.53
N ILE A 320 -9.38 -29.29 -20.27
CA ILE A 320 -9.52 -28.14 -21.18
C ILE A 320 -8.93 -28.47 -22.55
N ALA A 321 -7.73 -29.06 -22.59
CA ALA A 321 -7.08 -29.47 -23.83
C ALA A 321 -7.92 -30.50 -24.60
N ALA A 322 -8.52 -31.48 -23.91
CA ALA A 322 -9.41 -32.47 -24.52
C ALA A 322 -10.68 -31.82 -25.10
N VAL A 323 -11.27 -30.84 -24.40
CA VAL A 323 -12.43 -30.08 -24.90
C VAL A 323 -12.07 -29.27 -26.14
N ILE A 324 -10.94 -28.56 -26.13
CA ILE A 324 -10.45 -27.80 -27.29
C ILE A 324 -10.24 -28.75 -28.47
N LEU A 325 -9.54 -29.87 -28.25
CA LEU A 325 -9.29 -30.87 -29.29
C LEU A 325 -10.60 -31.42 -29.88
N PHE A 326 -11.57 -31.74 -29.02
CA PHE A 326 -12.88 -32.20 -29.44
C PHE A 326 -13.62 -31.14 -30.30
N CYS A 327 -13.60 -29.88 -29.87
CA CYS A 327 -14.19 -28.76 -30.61
C CYS A 327 -13.51 -28.57 -31.98
N CYS A 328 -12.17 -28.62 -32.04
CA CYS A 328 -11.41 -28.53 -33.29
C CYS A 328 -11.75 -29.70 -34.24
N ILE A 329 -11.86 -30.92 -33.72
CA ILE A 329 -12.26 -32.10 -34.53
C ILE A 329 -13.68 -31.93 -35.05
N LYS A 330 -14.60 -31.44 -34.22
CA LYS A 330 -16.01 -31.21 -34.60
C LYS A 330 -16.13 -30.13 -35.68
N GLN A 331 -15.48 -28.99 -35.51
CA GLN A 331 -15.45 -27.92 -36.52
C GLN A 331 -14.82 -28.39 -37.83
N ARG A 332 -13.69 -29.11 -37.78
CA ARG A 332 -13.06 -29.67 -38.98
C ARG A 332 -13.95 -30.67 -39.72
N ARG A 333 -14.77 -31.44 -38.98
CA ARG A 333 -15.77 -32.34 -39.59
C ARG A 333 -16.92 -31.55 -40.23
N ALA A 334 -17.41 -30.48 -39.58
CA ALA A 334 -18.44 -29.61 -40.14
C ALA A 334 -17.97 -28.92 -41.44
N GLY A 335 -16.79 -28.29 -41.41
CA GLY A 335 -16.21 -27.63 -42.59
C GLY A 335 -15.98 -28.60 -43.77
N ARG A 336 -15.58 -29.85 -43.51
CA ARG A 336 -15.51 -30.88 -44.59
C ARG A 336 -16.88 -31.21 -45.19
N ARG A 337 -17.95 -31.20 -44.40
CA ARG A 337 -19.32 -31.44 -44.90
C ARG A 337 -19.81 -30.27 -45.74
N GLU A 338 -19.55 -29.04 -45.29
CA GLU A 338 -19.89 -27.82 -46.04
C GLU A 338 -19.13 -27.75 -47.37
N TYR A 339 -17.83 -28.04 -47.37
CA TYR A 339 -17.03 -28.10 -48.59
C TYR A 339 -17.51 -29.17 -49.57
N ALA A 340 -17.86 -30.38 -49.07
CA ALA A 340 -18.41 -31.44 -49.91
C ALA A 340 -19.77 -31.05 -50.51
N ALA A 341 -20.65 -30.38 -49.74
CA ALA A 341 -21.93 -29.88 -50.23
C ALA A 341 -21.74 -28.76 -51.27
N TYR A 342 -20.76 -27.88 -51.07
CA TYR A 342 -20.41 -26.84 -52.04
C TYR A 342 -19.94 -27.45 -53.37
N GLN A 343 -19.05 -28.43 -53.34
CA GLN A 343 -18.60 -29.14 -54.55
C GLN A 343 -19.76 -29.84 -55.27
N ALA A 344 -20.64 -30.51 -54.53
CA ALA A 344 -21.82 -31.15 -55.12
C ALA A 344 -22.76 -30.16 -55.81
N ASN A 345 -22.90 -28.93 -55.29
CA ASN A 345 -23.65 -27.87 -55.95
C ASN A 345 -22.98 -27.38 -57.24
N LEU A 346 -21.65 -27.19 -57.22
CA LEU A 346 -20.90 -26.81 -58.42
C LEU A 346 -21.02 -27.87 -59.52
N ASP A 347 -20.88 -29.14 -59.17
CA ASP A 347 -21.04 -30.25 -60.11
C ASP A 347 -22.46 -30.30 -60.69
N LYS A 348 -23.48 -30.01 -59.87
CA LYS A 348 -24.87 -29.92 -60.30
C LYS A 348 -25.08 -28.74 -61.26
N GLU A 349 -24.61 -27.55 -60.92
CA GLU A 349 -24.69 -26.36 -61.79
C GLU A 349 -23.98 -26.60 -63.13
N ALA A 350 -22.81 -27.24 -63.12
CA ALA A 350 -22.09 -27.62 -64.33
C ALA A 350 -22.90 -28.61 -65.18
N THR A 351 -23.54 -29.59 -64.56
CA THR A 351 -24.40 -30.57 -65.25
C THR A 351 -25.65 -29.91 -65.84
N ASP A 352 -26.31 -29.03 -65.07
CA ASP A 352 -27.50 -28.28 -65.50
C ASP A 352 -27.16 -27.34 -66.68
N LEU A 353 -25.99 -26.69 -66.65
CA LEU A 353 -25.50 -25.87 -67.77
C LEU A 353 -25.26 -26.69 -69.04
N ILE A 354 -24.70 -27.90 -68.91
CA ILE A 354 -24.51 -28.82 -70.04
C ILE A 354 -25.87 -29.22 -70.63
N GLN A 355 -26.82 -29.63 -69.78
CA GLN A 355 -28.18 -29.98 -70.23
C GLN A 355 -28.90 -28.80 -70.90
N HIS A 356 -28.79 -27.60 -70.32
CA HIS A 356 -29.39 -26.40 -70.91
C HIS A 356 -28.76 -26.06 -72.27
N LYS A 357 -27.45 -26.25 -72.42
CA LYS A 357 -26.74 -26.06 -73.71
C LYS A 357 -27.22 -27.08 -74.76
N GLU A 358 -27.43 -28.34 -74.39
CA GLU A 358 -27.97 -29.37 -75.28
C GLU A 358 -29.43 -29.06 -75.70
N GLN A 359 -30.27 -28.61 -74.76
CA GLN A 359 -31.63 -28.15 -75.04
C GLN A 359 -31.66 -26.91 -75.94
N TRP A 360 -30.76 -25.95 -75.71
CA TRP A 360 -30.63 -24.77 -76.56
C TRP A 360 -30.19 -25.12 -77.98
N GLN A 361 -29.23 -26.04 -78.13
CA GLN A 361 -28.77 -26.51 -79.44
C GLN A 361 -29.87 -27.24 -80.22
N SER A 362 -30.62 -28.13 -79.54
CA SER A 362 -31.74 -28.85 -80.15
C SER A 362 -32.91 -27.93 -80.55
N SER A 363 -33.27 -26.96 -79.72
CA SER A 363 -34.29 -25.96 -80.06
C SER A 363 -33.85 -25.01 -81.18
N HIS A 364 -32.57 -24.63 -81.24
CA HIS A 364 -32.02 -23.86 -82.36
C HIS A 364 -32.03 -24.64 -83.67
N ALA A 365 -31.70 -25.94 -83.64
CA ALA A 365 -31.83 -26.82 -84.79
C ALA A 365 -33.29 -26.92 -85.28
N ALA A 366 -34.25 -27.05 -84.35
CA ALA A 366 -35.68 -27.06 -84.67
C ALA A 366 -36.17 -25.73 -85.30
N SER A 367 -35.75 -24.57 -84.75
CA SER A 367 -36.15 -23.26 -85.30
C SER A 367 -35.53 -22.94 -86.67
N ARG A 368 -34.30 -23.42 -86.93
CA ARG A 368 -33.67 -23.34 -88.25
C ARG A 368 -34.45 -24.16 -89.28
N SER A 369 -34.96 -25.34 -88.92
CA SER A 369 -35.79 -26.13 -89.84
C SER A 369 -37.13 -25.44 -90.18
N SER A 370 -37.73 -24.73 -89.21
CA SER A 370 -38.98 -23.98 -89.39
C SER A 370 -38.82 -22.74 -90.29
N ARG A 371 -37.67 -22.06 -90.24
CA ARG A 371 -37.39 -20.88 -91.07
C ARG A 371 -37.17 -21.20 -92.55
N TYR A 372 -36.84 -22.44 -92.90
CA TYR A 372 -36.78 -22.92 -94.29
C TYR A 372 -38.13 -23.39 -94.84
N ALA A 373 -39.19 -23.44 -94.02
CA ALA A 373 -40.53 -23.87 -94.44
C ALA A 373 -41.50 -22.70 -94.72
N ARG A 374 -41.05 -21.45 -94.64
CA ARG A 374 -41.80 -20.26 -95.10
C ARG A 374 -40.99 -19.49 -96.14
N ILE A 375 -40.92 -20.03 -97.36
CA ILE A 375 -40.74 -19.29 -98.61
C ILE A 375 -41.76 -19.85 -99.59
#